data_AF-A0A930GV03-F1
#
_entry.id   AF-A0A930GV03-F1
#
_cell.length_a   1.000
_cell.length_b   1.000
_cell.length_c   1.000
_cell.angle_alpha   90.00
_cell.angle_beta   90.00
_cell.angle_gamma   90.00
#
_symmetry.space_group_name_H-M   'P 1'
#
loop_
_entity.id
_entity.type
_entity.pdbx_description
1 polymer ?
#
loop_
_entity_poly.entity_id
_entity_poly.type
_entity_poly.pdbx_seq_one_letter_code
_entity_poly.pdbx_strand_id
1 'polypeptide(L)'
;MKILRFFLEIILSFSLMFIVLVTSIEIAAYSDFSFYEKEYKKYAVTNYVDISMSDLMNVTKDMMSYLKGDREKLSDIKANIAGIPDTAFFNEREVAHMEDVRGLFVGAVYLRYILIAVSILCIIAVKLLKGKIFCFLSNVLTFGTLFTLVIT
;
A
#
# COMPACT_ATOMS: atom_id res chain seq x y z
N MET A 1 2.53 8.00 -36.33
CA MET A 1 2.42 8.70 -35.02
C MET A 1 1.17 8.36 -34.21
N LYS A 2 0.06 7.86 -34.79
CA LYS A 2 -1.15 7.48 -34.04
C LYS A 2 -0.95 6.20 -33.18
N ILE A 3 -0.32 5.16 -33.74
CA ILE A 3 0.02 3.92 -33.02
C ILE A 3 0.87 4.20 -31.76
N LEU A 4 1.90 5.04 -31.86
CA LEU A 4 2.76 5.37 -30.73
C LEU A 4 1.98 6.06 -29.60
N ARG A 5 1.06 6.97 -29.95
CA ARG A 5 0.21 7.64 -28.95
C ARG A 5 -0.75 6.66 -28.28
N PHE A 6 -1.33 5.73 -29.04
CA PHE A 6 -2.18 4.68 -28.49
C PHE A 6 -1.46 3.80 -27.46
N PHE A 7 -0.22 3.38 -27.74
CA PHE A 7 0.59 2.64 -26.75
C PHE A 7 0.89 3.47 -25.50
N LEU A 8 1.20 4.76 -25.64
CA LEU A 8 1.39 5.66 -24.50
C LEU A 8 0.11 5.85 -23.67
N GLU A 9 -1.06 5.89 -24.31
CA GLU A 9 -2.36 5.97 -23.64
C GLU A 9 -2.62 4.72 -22.78
N ILE A 10 -2.36 3.52 -23.32
CA ILE A 10 -2.51 2.25 -22.59
C ILE A 10 -1.57 2.19 -21.39
N ILE A 11 -0.28 2.46 -21.61
CA ILE A 11 0.74 2.39 -20.55
C ILE A 11 0.40 3.36 -19.42
N LEU A 12 -0.02 4.58 -19.76
CA LEU A 12 -0.40 5.57 -18.76
C LEU A 12 -1.67 5.16 -18.01
N SER A 13 -2.66 4.61 -18.70
CA SER A 13 -3.91 4.15 -18.07
C SER A 13 -3.64 3.05 -17.03
N PHE A 14 -2.86 2.04 -17.42
CA PHE A 14 -2.45 0.95 -16.52
C PHE A 14 -1.62 1.47 -15.34
N SER A 15 -0.67 2.38 -15.60
CA SER A 15 0.14 3.00 -14.55
C SER A 15 -0.71 3.74 -13.53
N LEU A 16 -1.67 4.56 -13.98
CA LEU A 16 -2.57 5.31 -13.10
C LEU A 16 -3.44 4.40 -12.25
N MET A 17 -3.95 3.30 -12.82
CA MET A 17 -4.74 2.31 -12.08
C MET A 17 -3.96 1.75 -10.89
N PHE A 18 -2.72 1.30 -11.11
CA PHE A 18 -1.86 0.77 -10.05
C PHE A 18 -1.44 1.84 -9.04
N ILE A 19 -1.15 3.07 -9.48
CA ILE A 19 -0.82 4.18 -8.58
C ILE A 19 -1.98 4.45 -7.61
N VAL A 20 -3.21 4.52 -8.13
CA VAL A 20 -4.41 4.74 -7.30
C VAL A 20 -4.63 3.56 -6.35
N LEU A 21 -4.47 2.32 -6.81
CA LEU A 21 -4.61 1.12 -5.99
C LEU A 21 -3.62 1.10 -4.80
N VAL A 22 -2.33 1.31 -5.07
CA VAL A 22 -1.31 1.31 -3.99
C VAL A 22 -1.57 2.46 -3.03
N THR A 23 -1.97 3.63 -3.54
CA THR A 23 -2.25 4.81 -2.72
C THR A 23 -3.50 4.60 -1.85
N SER A 24 -4.54 3.95 -2.35
CA SER A 24 -5.74 3.66 -1.54
C SER A 24 -5.44 2.67 -0.42
N ILE A 25 -4.64 1.63 -0.68
CA ILE A 25 -4.20 0.68 0.34
C ILE A 25 -3.35 1.38 1.40
N GLU A 26 -2.39 2.23 1.00
CA GLU A 26 -1.55 2.98 1.94
C GLU A 26 -2.40 3.89 2.84
N ILE A 27 -3.35 4.62 2.25
CA ILE A 27 -4.25 5.49 3.02
C ILE A 27 -5.07 4.65 3.99
N ALA A 28 -5.68 3.56 3.53
CA ALA A 28 -6.53 2.70 4.35
C ALA A 28 -5.76 2.03 5.50
N ALA A 29 -4.55 1.54 5.23
CA ALA A 29 -3.76 0.80 6.21
C ALA A 29 -3.12 1.70 7.27
N TYR A 30 -2.63 2.89 6.88
CA TYR A 30 -1.76 3.71 7.71
C TYR A 30 -2.36 5.02 8.24
N SER A 31 -3.53 5.46 7.74
CA SER A 31 -4.06 6.78 8.13
C SER A 31 -4.92 6.76 9.39
N ASP A 32 -5.77 5.74 9.57
CA ASP A 32 -6.74 5.70 10.67
C ASP A 32 -6.55 4.47 11.55
N PHE A 33 -5.82 4.65 12.66
CA PHE A 33 -5.63 3.59 13.65
C PHE A 33 -6.87 3.32 14.51
N SER A 34 -7.87 4.21 14.50
CA SER A 34 -9.11 4.01 15.26
C SER A 34 -9.96 2.86 14.70
N PHE A 35 -9.78 2.53 13.42
CA PHE A 35 -10.38 1.36 12.79
C PHE A 35 -9.96 0.06 13.50
N TYR A 36 -8.65 -0.14 13.71
CA TYR A 36 -8.13 -1.34 14.38
C TYR A 36 -8.62 -1.42 15.83
N GLU A 37 -8.63 -0.32 16.57
CA GLU A 37 -9.13 -0.31 17.95
C GLU A 37 -10.60 -0.75 18.03
N LYS A 38 -11.44 -0.27 17.10
CA LYS A 38 -12.86 -0.66 17.03
C LYS A 38 -13.02 -2.14 16.73
N GLU A 39 -12.28 -2.68 15.76
CA GLU A 39 -12.34 -4.09 15.41
C GLU A 39 -11.79 -4.99 16.54
N TYR A 40 -10.71 -4.57 17.21
CA TYR A 40 -10.19 -5.29 18.38
C TYR A 40 -11.16 -5.31 19.56
N LYS A 41 -11.88 -4.21 19.80
CA LYS A 41 -12.98 -4.17 20.78
C LYS A 41 -14.13 -5.08 20.39
N LYS A 42 -14.54 -5.05 19.12
CA LYS A 42 -15.66 -5.84 18.59
C LYS A 42 -15.42 -7.34 18.71
N TYR A 43 -14.20 -7.81 18.46
CA TYR A 43 -13.83 -9.23 18.56
C TYR A 43 -13.18 -9.61 19.90
N ALA A 44 -13.12 -8.68 20.86
CA ALA A 44 -12.53 -8.91 22.19
C ALA A 44 -11.12 -9.53 22.14
N VAL A 45 -10.27 -9.08 21.21
CA VAL A 45 -8.93 -9.65 20.95
C VAL A 45 -8.05 -9.62 22.20
N THR A 46 -8.18 -8.58 23.02
CA THR A 46 -7.46 -8.44 24.29
C THR A 46 -7.67 -9.61 25.25
N ASN A 47 -8.83 -10.28 25.20
CA ASN A 47 -9.14 -11.40 26.08
C ASN A 47 -8.46 -12.70 25.66
N TYR A 48 -8.16 -12.86 24.37
CA TYR A 48 -7.51 -14.06 23.84
C TYR A 48 -6.00 -14.02 24.01
N VAL A 49 -5.43 -12.81 23.92
CA VAL A 49 -3.98 -12.58 24.01
C VAL A 49 -3.55 -12.15 25.41
N ASP A 50 -4.50 -11.85 26.30
CA ASP A 50 -4.29 -11.33 27.66
C ASP A 50 -3.35 -10.10 27.68
N ILE A 51 -3.73 -9.10 26.89
CA ILE A 51 -2.97 -7.86 26.65
C ILE A 51 -3.87 -6.65 26.83
N SER A 52 -3.32 -5.54 27.34
CA SER A 52 -4.07 -4.29 27.43
C SER A 52 -4.39 -3.73 26.03
N MET A 53 -5.53 -3.04 25.88
CA MET A 53 -5.88 -2.41 24.59
C MET A 53 -4.83 -1.39 24.15
N SER A 54 -4.25 -0.64 25.09
CA SER A 54 -3.17 0.32 24.81
C SER A 54 -1.93 -0.38 24.26
N ASP A 55 -1.51 -1.49 24.86
CA ASP A 55 -0.31 -2.22 24.42
C ASP A 55 -0.55 -2.88 23.07
N LEU A 56 -1.73 -3.46 22.85
CA LEU A 56 -2.11 -4.04 21.55
C LEU A 56 -2.09 -2.99 20.44
N MET A 57 -2.60 -1.79 20.71
CA MET A 57 -2.57 -0.69 19.75
C MET A 57 -1.14 -0.16 19.51
N ASN A 58 -0.27 -0.17 20.52
CA ASN A 58 1.15 0.19 20.37
C ASN A 58 1.87 -0.82 19.48
N VAL A 59 1.71 -2.13 19.75
CA VAL A 59 2.23 -3.22 18.91
C VAL A 59 1.75 -3.08 17.47
N THR A 60 0.47 -2.75 17.27
CA THR A 60 -0.11 -2.58 15.94
C THR A 60 0.53 -1.42 15.18
N LYS A 61 0.71 -0.26 15.83
CA LYS A 61 1.40 0.89 15.22
C LYS A 61 2.84 0.54 14.86
N ASP A 62 3.52 -0.12 15.78
CA ASP A 62 4.90 -0.57 15.62
C ASP A 62 5.07 -1.56 14.46
N MET A 63 4.13 -2.50 14.31
CA MET A 63 4.07 -3.44 13.20
C MET A 63 3.79 -2.72 11.88
N MET A 64 2.84 -1.78 11.86
CA MET A 64 2.55 -0.99 10.66
C MET A 64 3.74 -0.11 10.24
N SER A 65 4.48 0.47 11.19
CA SER A 65 5.73 1.19 10.92
C SER A 65 6.80 0.26 10.32
N TYR A 66 6.92 -0.97 10.79
CA TYR A 66 7.81 -1.96 10.19
C TYR A 66 7.41 -2.30 8.74
N LEU A 67 6.13 -2.57 8.48
CA LEU A 67 5.62 -2.88 7.14
C LEU A 67 5.77 -1.70 6.16
N LYS A 68 5.63 -0.47 6.65
CA LYS A 68 5.89 0.75 5.88
C LYS A 68 7.38 0.95 5.56
N GLY A 69 8.26 0.31 6.32
CA GLY A 69 9.71 0.40 6.16
C GLY A 69 10.38 1.41 7.10
N ASP A 70 9.63 2.07 7.98
CA ASP A 70 10.14 3.08 8.94
C ASP A 70 10.89 2.43 10.12
N ARG A 71 10.79 1.11 10.29
CA ARG A 71 11.51 0.32 11.31
C ARG A 71 12.21 -0.88 10.68
N GLU A 72 13.40 -1.21 11.18
CA GLU A 72 14.23 -2.29 10.62
C GLU A 72 13.84 -3.70 11.09
N LYS A 73 13.45 -3.87 12.36
CA LYS A 73 13.24 -5.19 12.97
C LYS A 73 11.87 -5.31 13.64
N LEU A 74 11.16 -6.39 13.35
CA LEU A 74 9.88 -6.74 13.98
C LEU A 74 10.10 -7.42 15.35
N SER A 75 11.24 -8.09 15.54
CA SER A 75 11.62 -8.77 16.80
C SER A 75 11.71 -7.85 18.01
N ASP A 76 11.89 -6.54 17.78
CA ASP A 76 12.06 -5.55 18.83
C ASP A 76 10.72 -5.04 19.39
N ILE A 77 9.60 -5.49 18.81
CA ILE A 77 8.25 -5.16 19.28
C ILE A 77 7.94 -6.00 20.52
N LYS A 78 7.83 -5.31 21.65
CA LYS A 78 7.55 -5.89 22.95
C LYS A 78 6.24 -5.36 23.51
N ALA A 79 5.55 -6.21 24.25
CA ALA A 79 4.34 -5.85 24.96
C ALA A 79 4.26 -6.57 26.31
N ASN A 80 3.38 -6.06 27.17
CA ASN A 80 3.01 -6.76 28.39
C ASN A 80 1.93 -7.80 28.08
N ILE A 81 2.27 -9.07 28.19
CA ILE A 81 1.39 -10.21 27.87
C ILE A 81 1.21 -11.02 29.15
N ALA A 82 -0.04 -11.25 29.56
CA ALA A 82 -0.39 -11.99 30.78
C ALA A 82 0.34 -11.49 32.06
N GLY A 83 0.58 -10.18 32.14
CA GLY A 83 1.27 -9.55 33.27
C GLY A 83 2.80 -9.67 33.25
N ILE A 84 3.40 -10.25 32.20
CA ILE A 84 4.85 -10.35 32.02
C ILE A 84 5.34 -9.19 31.14
N PRO A 85 6.09 -8.22 31.68
CA PRO A 85 6.59 -7.09 30.92
C PRO A 85 7.68 -7.52 29.92
N ASP A 86 7.86 -6.72 28.87
CA ASP A 86 8.93 -6.86 27.85
C ASP A 86 8.94 -8.19 27.09
N THR A 87 7.79 -8.85 26.96
CA THR A 87 7.64 -10.09 26.21
C THR A 87 7.61 -9.78 24.71
N ALA A 88 8.38 -10.52 23.90
CA ALA A 88 8.35 -10.40 22.45
C ALA A 88 6.96 -10.80 21.93
N PHE A 89 6.33 -9.92 21.15
CA PHE A 89 4.96 -10.17 20.67
C PHE A 89 4.91 -11.22 19.55
N PHE A 90 5.93 -11.26 18.70
CA PHE A 90 6.01 -12.15 17.55
C PHE A 90 7.03 -13.28 17.78
N ASN A 91 6.69 -14.48 17.32
CA ASN A 91 7.61 -15.61 17.30
C ASN A 91 8.55 -15.54 16.07
N GLU A 92 9.67 -16.28 16.07
CA GLU A 92 10.65 -16.26 14.96
C GLU A 92 10.02 -16.60 13.61
N ARG A 93 9.07 -17.55 13.58
CA ARG A 93 8.35 -17.92 12.37
C ARG A 93 7.45 -16.79 11.85
N GLU A 94 6.81 -16.05 12.75
CA GLU A 94 5.94 -14.93 12.41
C GLU A 94 6.77 -13.73 11.94
N VAL A 95 7.94 -13.51 12.55
CA VAL A 95 8.92 -12.51 12.09
C VAL A 95 9.39 -12.83 10.67
N ALA A 96 9.79 -14.07 10.38
CA ALA A 96 10.20 -14.48 9.05
C ALA A 96 9.08 -14.32 8.01
N HIS A 97 7.84 -14.68 8.38
CA HIS A 97 6.69 -14.48 7.50
C HIS A 97 6.42 -12.99 7.23
N MET A 98 6.54 -12.14 8.25
CA MET A 98 6.31 -10.70 8.12
C MET A 98 7.41 -9.98 7.35
N GLU A 99 8.62 -10.55 7.27
CA GLU A 99 9.69 -10.03 6.42
C GLU A 99 9.30 -10.10 4.93
N ASP A 100 8.73 -11.22 4.49
CA ASP A 100 8.20 -11.36 3.13
C ASP A 100 7.06 -10.37 2.87
N VAL A 101 6.14 -10.23 3.85
CA VAL A 101 5.02 -9.27 3.78
C VAL A 101 5.55 -7.84 3.66
N ARG A 102 6.57 -7.46 4.45
CA ARG A 102 7.23 -6.15 4.33
C ARG A 102 7.82 -5.95 2.93
N GLY A 103 8.46 -6.97 2.37
CA GLY A 103 8.96 -6.95 1.00
C GLY A 103 7.88 -6.62 -0.03
N LEU A 104 6.67 -7.18 0.13
CA LEU A 104 5.52 -6.87 -0.73
C LEU A 104 5.04 -5.42 -0.57
N PHE A 105 4.91 -4.91 0.66
CA PHE A 105 4.45 -3.53 0.91
C PHE A 105 5.45 -2.49 0.41
N VAL A 106 6.73 -2.63 0.78
CA VAL A 106 7.80 -1.73 0.32
C VAL A 106 7.98 -1.85 -1.19
N GLY A 107 7.90 -3.07 -1.74
CA GLY A 107 7.95 -3.32 -3.18
C GLY A 107 6.81 -2.64 -3.94
N ALA A 108 5.58 -2.68 -3.39
CA ALA A 108 4.42 -1.99 -3.97
C ALA A 108 4.60 -0.47 -3.98
N VAL A 109 5.12 0.11 -2.89
CA VAL A 109 5.43 1.56 -2.81
C VAL A 109 6.53 1.93 -3.82
N TYR A 110 7.58 1.12 -3.94
CA TYR A 110 8.64 1.32 -4.92
C TYR A 110 8.11 1.24 -6.37
N LEU A 111 7.28 0.24 -6.66
CA LEU A 111 6.60 0.11 -7.95
C LEU A 111 5.76 1.36 -8.27
N ARG A 112 5.03 1.90 -7.28
CA ARG A 112 4.27 3.14 -7.46
C ARG A 112 5.18 4.31 -7.88
N TYR A 113 6.35 4.48 -7.26
CA TYR A 113 7.28 5.54 -7.66
C TYR A 113 7.78 5.37 -9.10
N ILE A 114 8.09 4.14 -9.51
CA ILE A 114 8.45 3.85 -10.91
C ILE A 114 7.29 4.21 -11.85
N LEU A 115 6.07 3.80 -11.52
CA LEU A 115 4.89 4.08 -12.34
C LEU A 115 4.58 5.58 -12.43
N ILE A 116 4.82 6.36 -11.36
CA ILE A 116 4.71 7.82 -11.38
C ILE A 116 5.75 8.39 -12.36
N ALA A 117 7.01 7.94 -12.29
CA ALA A 117 8.05 8.39 -13.22
C ALA A 117 7.72 8.05 -14.68
N VAL A 118 7.25 6.83 -14.94
CA VAL A 118 6.76 6.41 -16.26
C VAL A 118 5.60 7.29 -16.73
N SER A 119 4.65 7.60 -15.85
CA SER A 119 3.50 8.44 -16.15
C SER A 119 3.92 9.85 -16.58
N ILE A 120 4.88 10.45 -15.86
CA ILE A 120 5.46 11.75 -16.19
C ILE A 120 6.17 11.70 -17.55
N LEU A 121 6.97 10.66 -17.82
CA LEU A 121 7.65 10.47 -19.09
C LEU A 121 6.65 10.34 -20.27
N CYS A 122 5.55 9.61 -20.09
CA CYS A 122 4.49 9.50 -21.09
C CYS A 122 3.89 10.88 -21.42
N ILE A 123 3.62 11.71 -20.41
CA ILE A 123 3.07 13.06 -20.61
C ILE A 123 4.07 13.96 -21.35
N ILE A 124 5.36 13.92 -20.98
CA ILE A 124 6.43 14.67 -21.66
C ILE A 124 6.55 14.24 -23.13
N ALA A 125 6.55 12.94 -23.40
CA ALA A 125 6.63 12.40 -24.75
C ALA A 125 5.46 12.90 -25.62
N VAL A 126 4.23 12.91 -25.10
CA VAL A 126 3.06 13.43 -25.83
C VAL A 126 3.20 14.93 -26.13
N LYS A 127 3.74 15.72 -25.18
CA LYS A 127 3.99 17.15 -25.38
C LYS A 127 5.01 17.40 -26.48
N LEU A 128 6.12 16.67 -26.50
CA LEU A 128 7.16 16.76 -27.53
C LEU A 128 6.63 16.37 -28.92
N LEU A 129 5.73 15.40 -28.98
CA LEU A 129 5.08 14.98 -30.22
C LEU A 129 3.97 15.94 -30.70
N LYS A 130 3.88 17.16 -30.14
CA LYS A 130 2.83 18.17 -30.40
C LYS A 130 1.41 17.62 -30.23
N GLY A 131 1.21 16.73 -29.26
CA GLY A 131 -0.11 16.19 -28.91
C GLY A 131 -0.95 17.17 -28.10
N LYS A 132 -2.28 17.16 -28.32
CA LYS A 132 -3.21 17.82 -27.40
C LYS A 132 -3.32 16.96 -26.13
N ILE A 133 -2.73 17.44 -25.04
CA ILE A 133 -2.69 16.76 -23.73
C ILE A 133 -4.10 16.47 -23.19
N PHE A 134 -5.06 17.38 -23.40
CA PHE A 134 -6.43 17.21 -22.92
C PHE A 134 -7.16 16.02 -23.57
N CYS A 135 -7.06 15.86 -24.89
CA CYS A 135 -7.62 14.69 -25.59
C CYS A 135 -6.94 13.39 -25.15
N PHE A 136 -5.63 13.42 -24.93
CA PHE A 136 -4.86 12.26 -24.49
C PHE A 136 -5.29 11.80 -23.09
N LEU A 137 -5.41 12.72 -22.12
CA LEU A 137 -5.91 12.42 -20.78
C LEU A 137 -7.35 11.88 -20.78
N SER A 138 -8.22 12.45 -21.62
CA SER A 138 -9.60 11.96 -21.76
C SER A 138 -9.64 10.52 -22.30
N ASN A 139 -8.78 10.18 -23.26
CA ASN A 139 -8.69 8.82 -23.80
C ASN A 139 -8.13 7.84 -22.76
N VAL A 140 -7.13 8.25 -21.98
CA VAL A 140 -6.53 7.43 -20.92
C VAL A 140 -7.57 7.00 -19.88
N LEU A 141 -8.48 7.91 -19.51
CA LEU A 141 -9.58 7.63 -18.60
C LEU A 141 -10.61 6.67 -19.22
N THR A 142 -10.99 6.86 -20.49
CA THR A 142 -11.97 5.97 -21.15
C THR A 142 -11.42 4.58 -21.43
N PHE A 143 -10.14 4.45 -21.80
CA PHE A 143 -9.51 3.13 -21.95
C PHE A 143 -9.38 2.41 -20.62
N GLY A 144 -9.10 3.13 -19.53
CA GLY A 144 -9.02 2.55 -18.19
C GLY A 144 -10.35 1.98 -17.75
N THR A 145 -11.44 2.73 -17.92
CA THR A 145 -12.79 2.26 -17.56
C THR A 145 -13.25 1.10 -18.44
N LEU A 146 -12.99 1.15 -19.75
CA LEU A 146 -13.27 0.03 -20.67
C LEU A 146 -12.53 -1.24 -20.25
N PHE A 147 -11.25 -1.14 -19.91
CA PHE A 147 -10.46 -2.28 -19.48
C PHE A 147 -11.04 -2.92 -18.21
N THR A 148 -11.41 -2.10 -17.21
CA THR A 148 -12.03 -2.63 -15.98
C THR A 148 -13.38 -3.31 -16.23
N LEU A 149 -14.19 -2.79 -17.15
CA LEU A 149 -15.50 -3.37 -17.50
C LEU A 149 -15.39 -4.67 -18.30
N VAL A 150 -14.31 -4.87 -19.06
CA VAL A 150 -14.11 -6.11 -19.82
C VAL A 150 -13.64 -7.25 -18.90
N ILE A 151 -12.92 -6.93 -17.83
CA ILE A 151 -12.39 -7.91 -16.89
C ILE A 151 -13.41 -8.34 -15.84
N THR A 152 -14.42 -7.51 -15.56
CA THR A 152 -15.46 -7.74 -14.54
C THR A 152 -16.70 -8.36 -15.17
#